data_AF-A0A5N0V7K7-F1
#
_entry.id   AF-A0A5N0V7K7-F1
#
_cell.length_a   1.000
_cell.length_b   1.000
_cell.length_c   1.000
_cell.angle_alpha   90.00
_cell.angle_beta   90.00
_cell.angle_gamma   90.00
#
_symmetry.space_group_name_H-M   'P 1'
#
loop_
_entity.id
_entity.type
_entity.pdbx_description
1 polymer ?
#
loop_
_entity_poly.entity_id
_entity_poly.type
_entity_poly.pdbx_seq_one_letter_code
_entity_poly.pdbx_strand_id
1 'polypeptide(L)'
;MQPKTKAITAAVTGSALGVAGLAWLAMPATAGEAPQLPSISAEELVQSVLSTKTPALDGTVKVDNNLGLPTSVLPGGTSLSLDAARVYNDGNGNSKLSIEQGQSDTTVVHNGNTVWTYTSKDNTAKKVTVPADVARGQTGDGQVSDPAAAATQLLAKVRESSTVSVEGTARVAGRAAYELVLTPKSTERTLLREVRVAVDSETRTPLRLAVMTYGTADPALQIAFSDVEFTAQPASEFQFTPPQGAKVTEEQAKVPDMTTQEKDTKVVGEGWDSVVVGTVPADALKQRTGEDGQSVDPKKLLSQFGKPVSGAFGSGYVITTKVGTALITDDGRFAAGAVPEQVLVDALGTK
;
A
#
# COMPACT_ATOMS: atom_id res chain seq x y z
N MET A 1 -15.33 -27.60 27.53
CA MET A 1 -15.56 -27.30 26.10
C MET A 1 -15.64 -25.78 25.96
N GLN A 2 -14.65 -25.15 25.34
CA GLN A 2 -14.61 -23.70 25.13
C GLN A 2 -15.36 -23.34 23.83
N PRO A 3 -16.24 -22.32 23.82
CA PRO A 3 -16.84 -21.83 22.59
C PRO A 3 -15.86 -20.88 21.87
N LYS A 4 -15.64 -21.11 20.58
CA LYS A 4 -14.87 -20.22 19.69
C LYS A 4 -15.76 -19.04 19.30
N THR A 5 -15.56 -17.89 19.93
CA THR A 5 -16.30 -16.67 19.61
C THR A 5 -15.60 -15.96 18.45
N LYS A 6 -16.17 -16.05 17.25
CA LYS A 6 -15.74 -15.29 16.08
C LYS A 6 -16.47 -13.95 16.12
N ALA A 7 -15.71 -12.87 16.30
CA ALA A 7 -16.20 -11.50 16.32
C ALA A 7 -16.51 -11.05 14.89
N ILE A 8 -17.72 -10.53 14.71
CA ILE A 8 -18.18 -9.85 13.50
C ILE A 8 -19.00 -8.69 14.02
N THR A 9 -18.52 -7.47 13.79
CA THR A 9 -18.99 -6.26 14.46
C THR A 9 -19.95 -5.51 13.54
N ALA A 10 -21.19 -5.35 13.99
CA ALA A 10 -22.16 -4.42 13.42
C ALA A 10 -23.05 -3.85 14.53
N ALA A 11 -23.22 -2.53 14.58
CA ALA A 11 -24.40 -1.82 15.10
C ALA A 11 -24.29 -0.33 14.69
N VAL A 12 -25.16 0.26 13.86
CA VAL A 12 -26.54 0.72 14.15
C VAL A 12 -26.48 1.68 15.37
N THR A 13 -26.66 3.01 15.29
CA THR A 13 -27.66 3.83 14.58
C THR A 13 -27.28 5.31 14.73
N GLY A 14 -27.72 6.19 13.82
CA GLY A 14 -27.97 7.60 14.19
C GLY A 14 -27.84 8.65 13.09
N SER A 15 -28.90 8.80 12.27
CA SER A 15 -29.46 10.04 11.69
C SER A 15 -28.49 11.06 11.03
N ALA A 16 -28.36 11.15 9.71
CA ALA A 16 -29.30 11.71 8.71
C ALA A 16 -29.63 13.21 8.86
N LEU A 17 -28.96 14.07 8.07
CA LEU A 17 -29.42 15.33 7.43
C LEU A 17 -28.33 15.70 6.39
N GLY A 18 -28.55 16.04 5.12
CA GLY A 18 -29.76 16.26 4.32
C GLY A 18 -29.35 16.49 2.86
N VAL A 19 -30.30 16.31 1.95
CA VAL A 19 -30.20 16.54 0.51
C VAL A 19 -30.08 18.04 0.24
N ALA A 20 -28.95 18.52 -0.31
CA ALA A 20 -28.83 19.78 -1.07
C ALA A 20 -27.43 19.88 -1.69
N GLY A 21 -27.35 20.10 -3.00
CA GLY A 21 -26.09 20.22 -3.73
C GLY A 21 -25.23 21.39 -3.25
N LEU A 22 -23.93 21.16 -3.10
CA LEU A 22 -22.93 22.22 -2.92
C LEU A 22 -21.65 21.88 -3.69
N ALA A 23 -21.48 22.66 -4.77
CA ALA A 23 -20.25 23.18 -5.32
C ALA A 23 -19.11 22.20 -5.66
N TRP A 24 -18.99 21.95 -6.97
CA TRP A 24 -17.71 21.72 -7.64
C TRP A 24 -16.65 22.70 -7.12
N LEU A 25 -15.72 22.22 -6.30
CA LEU A 25 -14.52 22.99 -5.96
C LEU A 25 -13.48 22.71 -7.05
N ALA A 26 -13.19 23.78 -7.80
CA ALA A 26 -12.30 23.83 -8.92
C ALA A 26 -10.91 23.28 -8.58
N MET A 27 -10.54 22.16 -9.22
CA MET A 27 -9.15 21.82 -9.44
C MET A 27 -8.59 22.71 -10.57
N PRO A 28 -7.32 23.12 -10.53
CA PRO A 28 -6.72 23.90 -11.61
C PRO A 28 -6.84 23.15 -12.94
N ALA A 29 -7.43 23.82 -13.94
CA ALA A 29 -7.74 23.28 -15.24
C ALA A 29 -6.49 23.08 -16.12
N THR A 30 -6.07 21.83 -16.31
CA THR A 30 -5.52 21.33 -17.58
C THR A 30 -5.87 19.85 -17.75
N ALA A 31 -7.15 19.51 -17.89
CA ALA A 31 -7.62 18.24 -18.44
C ALA A 31 -9.08 18.42 -18.89
N GLY A 32 -9.47 17.90 -20.05
CA GLY A 32 -10.81 18.06 -20.60
C GLY A 32 -11.92 17.60 -19.65
N GLU A 33 -13.17 17.95 -19.99
CA GLU A 33 -14.37 17.59 -19.22
C GLU A 33 -14.32 16.12 -18.76
N ALA A 34 -14.70 15.89 -17.49
CA ALA A 34 -14.74 14.56 -16.91
C ALA A 34 -15.55 13.63 -17.82
N PRO A 35 -15.04 12.44 -18.19
CA PRO A 35 -15.73 11.56 -19.12
C PRO A 35 -17.13 11.21 -18.62
N GLN A 36 -18.15 11.35 -19.46
CA GLN A 36 -19.49 10.86 -19.12
C GLN A 36 -19.54 9.36 -19.35
N LEU A 37 -19.59 8.59 -18.27
CA LEU A 37 -19.66 7.13 -18.30
C LEU A 37 -21.01 6.64 -17.75
N PRO A 38 -21.49 5.46 -18.18
CA PRO A 38 -22.67 4.83 -17.58
C PRO A 38 -22.50 4.67 -16.06
N SER A 39 -23.58 4.86 -15.30
CA SER A 39 -23.56 4.60 -13.86
C SER A 39 -23.27 3.13 -13.57
N ILE A 40 -22.43 2.86 -12.58
CA ILE A 40 -22.10 1.53 -12.09
C ILE A 40 -22.06 1.55 -10.56
N SER A 41 -22.52 0.48 -9.91
CA SER A 41 -22.39 0.35 -8.46
C SER A 41 -20.95 0.03 -8.05
N ALA A 42 -20.61 0.25 -6.78
CA ALA A 42 -19.30 -0.14 -6.25
C ALA A 42 -19.09 -1.66 -6.32
N GLU A 43 -20.16 -2.43 -6.06
CA GLU A 43 -20.21 -3.89 -6.16
C GLU A 43 -19.86 -4.37 -7.56
N GLU A 44 -20.56 -3.85 -8.56
CA GLU A 44 -20.33 -4.23 -9.96
C GLU A 44 -18.93 -3.81 -10.42
N LEU A 45 -18.46 -2.62 -10.01
CA LEU A 45 -17.12 -2.16 -10.36
C LEU A 45 -16.05 -3.08 -9.75
N VAL A 46 -16.12 -3.38 -8.45
CA VAL A 46 -15.17 -4.29 -7.77
C VAL A 46 -15.25 -5.71 -8.33
N GLN A 47 -16.46 -6.22 -8.58
CA GLN A 47 -16.64 -7.52 -9.23
C GLN A 47 -15.99 -7.55 -10.61
N SER A 48 -16.14 -6.49 -11.39
CA SER A 48 -15.53 -6.42 -12.74
C SER A 48 -14.01 -6.41 -12.67
N VAL A 49 -13.41 -5.72 -11.70
CA VAL A 49 -11.95 -5.76 -11.45
C VAL A 49 -11.51 -7.18 -11.08
N LEU A 50 -12.21 -7.86 -10.17
CA LEU A 50 -11.87 -9.22 -9.73
C LEU A 50 -12.05 -10.29 -10.82
N SER A 51 -12.98 -10.05 -11.75
CA SER A 51 -13.24 -10.96 -12.88
C SER A 51 -12.28 -10.73 -14.04
N THR A 52 -11.65 -9.56 -14.10
CA THR A 52 -10.75 -9.22 -15.20
C THR A 52 -9.40 -9.89 -15.01
N LYS A 53 -8.99 -10.66 -16.02
CA LYS A 53 -7.60 -11.03 -16.20
C LYS A 53 -6.79 -9.79 -16.58
N THR A 54 -5.72 -9.51 -15.85
CA THR A 54 -4.83 -8.38 -16.19
C THR A 54 -4.45 -8.45 -17.67
N PRO A 55 -4.70 -7.38 -18.45
CA PRO A 55 -4.37 -7.36 -19.87
C PRO A 55 -2.85 -7.25 -20.08
N ALA A 56 -2.41 -7.58 -21.30
CA ALA A 56 -1.08 -7.20 -21.73
C ALA A 56 -0.97 -5.67 -21.76
N LEU A 57 0.12 -5.13 -21.22
CA LEU A 57 0.33 -3.69 -21.14
C LEU A 57 1.81 -3.31 -21.16
N ASP A 58 2.07 -2.08 -21.62
CA ASP A 58 3.26 -1.27 -21.37
C ASP A 58 2.79 0.00 -20.66
N GLY A 59 3.44 0.42 -19.58
CA GLY A 59 3.08 1.67 -18.93
C GLY A 59 4.14 2.19 -17.99
N THR A 60 4.04 3.48 -17.68
CA THR A 60 4.91 4.15 -16.71
C THR A 60 4.09 4.58 -15.49
N VAL A 61 4.40 4.00 -14.33
CA VAL A 61 3.81 4.34 -13.04
C VAL A 61 4.68 5.38 -12.33
N LYS A 62 4.07 6.40 -11.75
CA LYS A 62 4.73 7.38 -10.87
C LYS A 62 4.22 7.25 -9.45
N VAL A 63 5.08 7.58 -8.49
CA VAL A 63 4.73 7.63 -7.06
C VAL A 63 4.97 9.04 -6.55
N ASP A 64 3.89 9.76 -6.29
CA ASP A 64 3.95 11.06 -5.61
C ASP A 64 3.81 10.84 -4.10
N ASN A 65 4.90 11.03 -3.38
CA ASN A 65 4.97 10.84 -1.94
C ASN A 65 5.00 12.20 -1.22
N ASN A 66 3.85 12.60 -0.70
CA ASN A 66 3.65 13.86 0.03
C ASN A 66 3.46 13.63 1.54
N LEU A 67 3.96 12.49 2.07
CA LEU A 67 3.74 12.07 3.46
C LEU A 67 4.29 13.04 4.51
N GLY A 68 5.20 13.94 4.11
CA GLY A 68 5.85 14.88 5.01
C GLY A 68 6.90 14.21 5.91
N LEU A 69 7.42 13.06 5.49
CA LEU A 69 8.51 12.38 6.18
C LEU A 69 9.81 13.19 6.03
N PRO A 70 10.69 13.23 7.06
CA PRO A 70 12.01 13.80 6.91
C PRO A 70 12.76 13.06 5.79
N THR A 71 13.18 13.78 4.76
CA THR A 71 13.88 13.22 3.59
C THR A 71 15.34 12.84 3.88
N SER A 72 15.84 13.20 5.07
CA SER A 72 17.16 12.79 5.55
C SER A 72 17.10 11.33 6.03
N VAL A 73 17.34 10.41 5.09
CA VAL A 73 17.77 9.02 5.30
C VAL A 73 17.00 8.27 6.40
N LEU A 74 16.03 7.43 5.99
CA LEU A 74 15.47 6.44 6.92
C LEU A 74 16.59 5.52 7.44
N PRO A 75 16.46 4.97 8.65
CA PRO A 75 17.41 4.00 9.18
C PRO A 75 17.68 2.89 8.16
N GLY A 76 18.94 2.71 7.76
CA GLY A 76 19.34 1.75 6.72
C GLY A 76 19.54 2.33 5.33
N GLY A 77 19.56 3.66 5.14
CA GLY A 77 19.93 4.26 3.85
C GLY A 77 18.80 4.26 2.81
N THR A 78 17.59 3.86 3.21
CA THR A 78 16.47 3.69 2.29
C THR A 78 15.75 5.02 2.04
N SER A 79 15.63 5.37 0.76
CA SER A 79 14.79 6.48 0.31
C SER A 79 13.45 5.89 -0.14
N LEU A 80 12.33 6.46 0.34
CA LEU A 80 10.99 6.16 -0.18
C LEU A 80 10.66 6.97 -1.45
N SER A 81 11.67 7.56 -2.07
CA SER A 81 11.53 8.39 -3.28
C SER A 81 11.71 7.50 -4.50
N LEU A 82 10.60 6.98 -5.01
CA LEU A 82 10.53 6.32 -6.32
C LEU A 82 9.91 7.32 -7.30
N ASP A 83 10.68 7.84 -8.26
CA ASP A 83 10.16 8.83 -9.21
C ASP A 83 9.22 8.18 -10.23
N ALA A 84 9.66 7.10 -10.85
CA ALA A 84 8.87 6.33 -11.81
C ALA A 84 9.33 4.88 -11.91
N ALA A 85 8.42 4.02 -12.37
CA ALA A 85 8.72 2.65 -12.75
C ALA A 85 8.01 2.30 -14.07
N ARG A 86 8.72 1.64 -14.98
CA ARG A 86 8.13 1.05 -16.19
C ARG A 86 7.62 -0.34 -15.90
N VAL A 87 6.43 -0.65 -16.36
CA VAL A 87 5.73 -1.91 -16.09
C VAL A 87 5.32 -2.53 -17.42
N TYR A 88 5.69 -3.79 -17.60
CA TYR A 88 5.25 -4.63 -18.70
C TYR A 88 4.47 -5.82 -18.16
N ASN A 89 3.38 -6.18 -18.81
CA ASN A 89 2.62 -7.41 -18.55
C ASN A 89 2.25 -8.07 -19.88
N ASP A 90 2.25 -9.40 -19.95
CA ASP A 90 1.85 -10.14 -21.16
C ASP A 90 0.40 -10.65 -21.11
N GLY A 91 -0.31 -10.39 -20.01
CA GLY A 91 -1.65 -10.89 -19.73
C GLY A 91 -1.73 -12.38 -19.44
N ASN A 92 -0.60 -13.08 -19.32
CA ASN A 92 -0.50 -14.52 -19.06
C ASN A 92 0.35 -14.85 -17.82
N GLY A 93 0.69 -13.83 -17.02
CA GLY A 93 1.38 -13.96 -15.75
C GLY A 93 2.85 -13.54 -15.81
N ASN A 94 3.41 -13.31 -17.00
CA ASN A 94 4.76 -12.77 -17.11
C ASN A 94 4.71 -11.25 -16.98
N SER A 95 5.70 -10.70 -16.27
CA SER A 95 5.78 -9.26 -16.05
C SER A 95 7.21 -8.79 -15.88
N LYS A 96 7.46 -7.52 -16.19
CA LYS A 96 8.72 -6.84 -15.94
C LYS A 96 8.45 -5.49 -15.30
N LEU A 97 9.23 -5.17 -14.28
CA LEU A 97 9.23 -3.88 -13.60
C LEU A 97 10.65 -3.33 -13.68
N SER A 98 10.81 -2.13 -14.23
CA SER A 98 12.10 -1.43 -14.29
C SER A 98 11.99 -0.11 -13.56
N ILE A 99 12.91 0.12 -12.63
CA ILE A 99 12.97 1.28 -11.75
C ILE A 99 14.32 1.96 -11.97
N GLU A 100 14.30 3.23 -12.33
CA GLU A 100 15.49 4.07 -12.44
C GLU A 100 15.55 4.97 -11.20
N GLN A 101 16.66 4.90 -10.47
CA GLN A 101 16.90 5.70 -9.25
C GLN A 101 18.32 6.28 -9.31
N GLY A 102 18.42 7.56 -9.72
CA GLY A 102 19.70 8.25 -9.85
C GLY A 102 20.60 7.61 -10.90
N GLN A 103 21.68 6.96 -10.46
CA GLN A 103 22.63 6.22 -11.33
C GLN A 103 22.47 4.70 -11.22
N SER A 104 21.41 4.23 -10.58
CA SER A 104 21.16 2.81 -10.39
C SER A 104 19.80 2.41 -10.95
N ASP A 105 19.77 1.24 -11.58
CA ASP A 105 18.60 0.65 -12.17
C ASP A 105 18.28 -0.64 -11.44
N THR A 106 17.03 -0.82 -11.07
CA THR A 106 16.51 -2.08 -10.54
C THR A 106 15.52 -2.67 -11.54
N THR A 107 15.72 -3.92 -11.93
CA THR A 107 14.81 -4.64 -12.82
C THR A 107 14.31 -5.91 -12.14
N VAL A 108 12.99 -6.10 -12.11
CA VAL A 108 12.33 -7.33 -11.65
C VAL A 108 11.65 -7.97 -12.85
N VAL A 109 11.93 -9.24 -13.12
CA VAL A 109 11.29 -10.00 -14.21
C VAL A 109 10.66 -11.25 -13.64
N HIS A 110 9.34 -11.37 -13.77
CA HIS A 110 8.60 -12.59 -13.50
C HIS A 110 8.37 -13.34 -14.82
N ASN A 111 8.88 -14.56 -14.90
CA ASN A 111 8.66 -15.46 -16.02
C ASN A 111 8.33 -16.87 -15.52
N GLY A 112 7.12 -17.32 -15.78
CA GLY A 112 6.62 -18.62 -15.35
C GLY A 112 6.62 -18.77 -13.83
N ASN A 113 7.58 -19.53 -13.29
CA ASN A 113 7.75 -19.74 -11.86
C ASN A 113 9.04 -19.13 -11.32
N THR A 114 9.69 -18.25 -12.09
CA THR A 114 10.94 -17.60 -11.70
C THR A 114 10.75 -16.10 -11.61
N VAL A 115 11.28 -15.51 -10.54
CA VAL A 115 11.39 -14.06 -10.38
C VAL A 115 12.87 -13.71 -10.34
N TRP A 116 13.33 -12.92 -11.29
CA TRP A 116 14.64 -12.29 -11.26
C TRP A 116 14.52 -10.90 -10.68
N THR A 117 15.46 -10.51 -9.82
CA THR A 117 15.68 -9.14 -9.38
C THR A 117 17.13 -8.79 -9.67
N TYR A 118 17.38 -7.71 -10.39
CA TYR A 118 18.71 -7.21 -10.69
C TYR A 118 18.84 -5.76 -10.24
N THR A 119 20.01 -5.41 -9.71
CA THR A 119 20.41 -4.05 -9.36
C THR A 119 21.75 -3.73 -10.03
N SER A 120 21.80 -2.62 -10.77
CA SER A 120 23.02 -2.20 -11.47
C SER A 120 24.07 -1.59 -10.55
N LYS A 121 23.68 -1.08 -9.38
CA LYS A 121 24.56 -0.41 -8.40
C LYS A 121 25.74 -1.29 -7.97
N ASP A 122 25.45 -2.56 -7.72
CA ASP A 122 26.36 -3.58 -7.21
C ASP A 122 26.54 -4.75 -8.18
N ASN A 123 25.90 -4.65 -9.36
CA ASN A 123 25.87 -5.67 -10.40
C ASN A 123 25.44 -7.04 -9.85
N THR A 124 24.35 -7.07 -9.09
CA THR A 124 23.85 -8.29 -8.43
C THR A 124 22.52 -8.71 -9.04
N ALA A 125 22.40 -10.00 -9.36
CA ALA A 125 21.16 -10.63 -9.79
C ALA A 125 20.74 -11.71 -8.79
N LYS A 126 19.49 -11.67 -8.36
CA LYS A 126 18.86 -12.69 -7.53
C LYS A 126 17.77 -13.39 -8.32
N LYS A 127 17.81 -14.71 -8.37
CA LYS A 127 16.75 -15.55 -8.95
C LYS A 127 16.02 -16.26 -7.83
N VAL A 128 14.72 -16.08 -7.77
CA VAL A 128 13.84 -16.82 -6.87
C VAL A 128 12.97 -17.76 -7.70
N THR A 129 13.02 -19.05 -7.41
CA THR A 129 12.12 -20.04 -8.02
C THR A 129 10.95 -20.31 -7.10
N VAL A 130 9.73 -19.98 -7.53
CA VAL A 130 8.48 -20.24 -6.83
C VAL A 130 8.05 -21.70 -7.07
N PRO A 131 7.85 -22.50 -6.01
CA PRO A 131 7.33 -23.86 -6.15
C PRO A 131 6.00 -23.88 -6.93
N ALA A 132 5.80 -24.88 -7.79
CA ALA A 132 4.66 -24.90 -8.72
C ALA A 132 3.28 -25.04 -8.04
N ASP A 133 3.25 -25.61 -6.84
CA ASP A 133 2.10 -25.68 -5.93
C ASP A 133 1.75 -24.31 -5.33
N VAL A 134 2.74 -23.45 -5.08
CA VAL A 134 2.54 -22.07 -4.64
C VAL A 134 2.19 -21.16 -5.82
N ALA A 135 2.85 -21.35 -6.97
CA ALA A 135 2.63 -20.56 -8.18
C ALA A 135 1.24 -20.80 -8.82
N ARG A 136 0.68 -22.00 -8.66
CA ARG A 136 -0.74 -22.29 -9.02
C ARG A 136 -1.74 -21.71 -8.01
N GLY A 137 -1.26 -21.09 -6.95
CA GLY A 137 -2.03 -20.85 -5.74
C GLY A 137 -2.33 -22.17 -5.04
N GLN A 138 -2.22 -22.18 -3.71
CA GLN A 138 -3.00 -23.13 -2.92
C GLN A 138 -4.49 -22.82 -3.12
N THR A 139 -5.04 -23.24 -4.26
CA THR A 139 -6.44 -23.61 -4.33
C THR A 139 -6.52 -24.91 -3.55
N GLY A 140 -6.70 -24.79 -2.22
CA GLY A 140 -7.24 -25.90 -1.46
C GLY A 140 -8.48 -26.40 -2.18
N ASP A 141 -8.69 -27.72 -2.17
CA ASP A 141 -9.82 -28.37 -2.80
C ASP A 141 -11.13 -27.58 -2.57
N GLY A 142 -11.69 -27.02 -3.65
CA GLY A 142 -13.07 -26.56 -3.72
C GLY A 142 -13.37 -25.11 -3.30
N GLN A 143 -12.93 -24.13 -4.07
CA GLN A 143 -13.82 -23.09 -4.63
C GLN A 143 -13.02 -22.28 -5.64
N VAL A 144 -13.35 -22.39 -6.94
CA VAL A 144 -13.14 -21.22 -7.82
C VAL A 144 -14.02 -20.15 -7.18
N SER A 145 -13.42 -19.18 -6.49
CA SER A 145 -14.18 -18.13 -5.83
C SER A 145 -14.92 -17.37 -6.93
N ASP A 146 -16.24 -17.56 -7.00
CA ASP A 146 -17.12 -16.74 -7.82
C ASP A 146 -16.76 -15.27 -7.57
N PRO A 147 -16.25 -14.52 -8.56
CA PRO A 147 -15.82 -13.15 -8.37
C PRO A 147 -16.93 -12.26 -7.78
N ALA A 148 -18.21 -12.56 -8.06
CA ALA A 148 -19.34 -11.85 -7.47
C ALA A 148 -19.44 -12.09 -5.95
N ALA A 149 -19.33 -13.35 -5.53
CA ALA A 149 -19.29 -13.71 -4.11
C ALA A 149 -18.06 -13.12 -3.41
N ALA A 150 -16.89 -13.13 -4.06
CA ALA A 150 -15.67 -12.54 -3.53
C ALA A 150 -15.79 -11.01 -3.37
N ALA A 151 -16.31 -10.31 -4.39
CA ALA A 151 -16.58 -8.87 -4.32
C ALA A 151 -17.53 -8.53 -3.19
N THR A 152 -18.62 -9.29 -3.06
CA THR A 152 -19.62 -9.11 -2.00
C THR A 152 -19.00 -9.26 -0.62
N GLN A 153 -18.21 -10.32 -0.40
CA GLN A 153 -17.55 -10.57 0.88
C GLN A 153 -16.50 -9.52 1.21
N LEU A 154 -15.70 -9.09 0.22
CA LEU A 154 -14.70 -8.03 0.38
C LEU A 154 -15.37 -6.72 0.77
N LEU A 155 -16.39 -6.30 0.01
CA LEU A 155 -17.10 -5.05 0.25
C LEU A 155 -17.89 -5.07 1.56
N ALA A 156 -18.47 -6.20 1.95
CA ALA A 156 -19.14 -6.34 3.24
C ALA A 156 -18.19 -5.99 4.40
N LYS A 157 -16.97 -6.56 4.40
CA LYS A 157 -15.95 -6.27 5.41
C LYS A 157 -15.47 -4.83 5.38
N VAL A 158 -15.16 -4.30 4.19
CA VAL A 158 -14.72 -2.90 4.06
C VAL A 158 -15.81 -1.94 4.55
N ARG A 159 -17.08 -2.27 4.32
CA ARG A 159 -18.24 -1.48 4.76
C ARG A 159 -18.50 -1.55 6.25
N GLU A 160 -17.82 -2.38 7.02
CA GLU A 160 -17.89 -2.34 8.49
C GLU A 160 -17.31 -1.02 9.01
N SER A 161 -16.23 -0.53 8.41
CA SER A 161 -15.53 0.71 8.80
C SER A 161 -15.62 1.85 7.78
N SER A 162 -16.15 1.59 6.57
CA SER A 162 -16.12 2.57 5.46
C SER A 162 -17.47 2.72 4.76
N THR A 163 -17.68 3.86 4.11
CA THR A 163 -18.61 3.98 2.98
C THR A 163 -17.83 3.68 1.71
N VAL A 164 -18.43 2.92 0.79
CA VAL A 164 -17.82 2.60 -0.51
C VAL A 164 -18.78 3.03 -1.61
N SER A 165 -18.33 3.95 -2.46
CA SER A 165 -19.12 4.59 -3.51
C SER A 165 -18.31 4.68 -4.80
N VAL A 166 -19.01 4.86 -5.94
CA VAL A 166 -18.39 5.30 -7.19
C VAL A 166 -18.75 6.77 -7.37
N GLU A 167 -17.77 7.66 -7.23
CA GLU A 167 -17.99 9.11 -7.20
C GLU A 167 -17.40 9.78 -8.44
N GLY A 168 -18.21 9.86 -9.50
CA GLY A 168 -17.81 10.52 -10.73
C GLY A 168 -16.79 9.72 -11.53
N THR A 169 -16.05 10.44 -12.36
CA THR A 169 -15.12 9.88 -13.34
C THR A 169 -13.86 10.72 -13.43
N ALA A 170 -12.78 10.10 -13.87
CA ALA A 170 -11.50 10.77 -14.06
C ALA A 170 -10.89 10.39 -15.40
N ARG A 171 -9.86 11.15 -15.81
CA ARG A 171 -8.91 10.68 -16.81
C ARG A 171 -7.57 10.38 -16.14
N VAL A 172 -7.01 9.20 -16.41
CA VAL A 172 -5.68 8.79 -15.95
C VAL A 172 -4.92 8.26 -17.16
N ALA A 173 -3.72 8.79 -17.43
CA ALA A 173 -2.94 8.46 -18.62
C ALA A 173 -3.76 8.50 -19.93
N GLY A 174 -4.59 9.55 -20.09
CA GLY A 174 -5.48 9.72 -21.25
C GLY A 174 -6.76 8.87 -21.24
N ARG A 175 -6.86 7.87 -20.36
CA ARG A 175 -7.97 6.92 -20.33
C ARG A 175 -9.09 7.34 -19.38
N ALA A 176 -10.34 7.14 -19.82
CA ALA A 176 -11.50 7.39 -18.97
C ALA A 176 -11.63 6.30 -17.89
N ALA A 177 -11.88 6.70 -16.66
CA ALA A 177 -11.93 5.81 -15.49
C ALA A 177 -13.08 6.16 -14.55
N TYR A 178 -13.64 5.14 -13.90
CA TYR A 178 -14.52 5.28 -12.74
C TYR A 178 -13.69 5.59 -11.49
N GLU A 179 -14.19 6.45 -10.60
CA GLU A 179 -13.56 6.69 -9.30
C GLU A 179 -14.27 5.90 -8.20
N LEU A 180 -13.66 4.81 -7.75
CA LEU A 180 -14.07 4.13 -6.52
C LEU A 180 -13.52 4.89 -5.31
N VAL A 181 -14.39 5.27 -4.38
CA VAL A 181 -14.04 6.04 -3.18
C VAL A 181 -14.38 5.24 -1.94
N LEU A 182 -13.40 5.13 -1.04
CA LEU A 182 -13.52 4.53 0.28
C LEU A 182 -13.36 5.64 1.32
N THR A 183 -14.45 5.97 2.01
CA THR A 183 -14.46 7.01 3.04
C THR A 183 -14.63 6.35 4.41
N PRO A 184 -13.72 6.59 5.39
CA PRO A 184 -13.91 6.12 6.75
C PRO A 184 -15.25 6.59 7.32
N LYS A 185 -15.92 5.74 8.11
CA LYS A 185 -17.11 6.17 8.85
C LYS A 185 -16.74 7.20 9.91
N SER A 186 -17.72 8.01 10.31
CA SER A 186 -17.52 9.06 11.33
C SER A 186 -17.13 8.52 12.72
N THR A 187 -17.27 7.21 12.95
CA THR A 187 -16.83 6.54 14.18
C THR A 187 -15.35 6.21 14.19
N GLU A 188 -14.71 6.22 13.03
CA GLU A 188 -13.28 5.94 12.89
C GLU A 188 -12.47 7.19 13.30
N ARG A 189 -11.50 6.97 14.18
CA ARG A 189 -10.45 7.89 14.61
C ARG A 189 -9.22 7.74 13.73
N THR A 190 -9.32 8.17 12.46
CA THR A 190 -8.23 8.16 11.49
C THR A 190 -7.82 9.55 11.00
N LEU A 191 -6.56 9.70 10.57
CA LEU A 191 -6.06 10.89 9.89
C LEU A 191 -6.39 10.93 8.40
N LEU A 192 -6.88 9.81 7.85
CA LEU A 192 -7.23 9.68 6.45
C LEU A 192 -8.65 10.18 6.21
N ARG A 193 -8.81 10.94 5.12
CA ARG A 193 -10.12 11.44 4.69
C ARG A 193 -10.83 10.43 3.79
N GLU A 194 -10.10 9.85 2.86
CA GLU A 194 -10.61 8.85 1.91
C GLU A 194 -9.44 8.22 1.14
N VAL A 195 -9.72 7.08 0.52
CA VAL A 195 -8.88 6.48 -0.51
C VAL A 195 -9.66 6.48 -1.82
N ARG A 196 -9.04 6.95 -2.90
CA ARG A 196 -9.60 6.96 -4.25
C ARG A 196 -8.85 5.98 -5.15
N VAL A 197 -9.59 5.15 -5.87
CA VAL A 197 -9.05 4.23 -6.89
C VAL A 197 -9.69 4.55 -8.23
N ALA A 198 -8.89 4.95 -9.22
CA ALA A 198 -9.36 5.11 -10.58
C ALA A 198 -9.29 3.76 -11.30
N VAL A 199 -10.41 3.29 -11.84
CA VAL A 199 -10.53 2.01 -12.55
C VAL A 199 -10.89 2.25 -14.00
N ASP A 200 -10.09 1.72 -14.93
CA ASP A 200 -10.31 1.93 -16.37
C ASP A 200 -11.71 1.54 -16.83
N SER A 201 -12.31 2.41 -17.64
CA SER A 201 -13.70 2.23 -18.12
C SER A 201 -13.85 1.15 -19.20
N GLU A 202 -12.76 0.65 -19.78
CA GLU A 202 -12.79 -0.40 -20.80
C GLU A 202 -12.19 -1.71 -20.28
N THR A 203 -10.96 -1.65 -19.76
CA THR A 203 -10.20 -2.83 -19.34
C THR A 203 -10.42 -3.20 -17.89
N ARG A 204 -11.05 -2.33 -17.08
CA ARG A 204 -11.20 -2.52 -15.61
C ARG A 204 -9.87 -2.66 -14.86
N THR A 205 -8.77 -2.24 -15.47
CA THR A 205 -7.47 -2.19 -14.80
C THR A 205 -7.41 -1.00 -13.85
N PRO A 206 -6.97 -1.15 -12.59
CA PRO A 206 -6.71 -0.01 -11.71
C PRO A 206 -5.59 0.86 -12.29
N LEU A 207 -5.87 2.16 -12.46
CA LEU A 207 -4.95 3.12 -13.08
C LEU A 207 -4.31 4.08 -12.06
N ARG A 208 -4.99 4.35 -10.94
CA ARG A 208 -4.48 5.22 -9.88
C ARG A 208 -5.00 4.79 -8.52
N LEU A 209 -4.15 4.86 -7.52
CA LEU A 209 -4.48 4.86 -6.10
C LEU A 209 -4.07 6.22 -5.51
N ALA A 210 -4.95 6.87 -4.77
CA ALA A 210 -4.66 8.11 -4.05
C ALA A 210 -5.17 8.05 -2.62
N VAL A 211 -4.32 8.40 -1.67
CA VAL A 211 -4.65 8.49 -0.25
C VAL A 211 -4.79 9.97 0.12
N MET A 212 -5.99 10.35 0.53
CA MET A 212 -6.32 11.74 0.83
C MET A 212 -6.34 11.97 2.35
N THR A 213 -5.87 13.14 2.77
CA THR A 213 -5.89 13.58 4.16
C THR A 213 -6.82 14.79 4.33
N TYR A 214 -7.14 15.14 5.56
CA TYR A 214 -7.89 16.37 5.85
C TYR A 214 -7.03 17.62 5.62
N GLY A 215 -7.66 18.73 5.23
CA GLY A 215 -7.02 20.04 5.14
C GLY A 215 -6.19 20.31 3.87
N THR A 216 -6.05 19.34 2.96
CA THR A 216 -5.38 19.53 1.66
C THR A 216 -6.20 18.96 0.52
N ALA A 217 -6.11 19.61 -0.66
CA ALA A 217 -6.68 19.09 -1.89
C ALA A 217 -5.78 18.02 -2.53
N ASP A 218 -4.46 18.14 -2.35
CA ASP A 218 -3.50 17.18 -2.90
C ASP A 218 -3.44 15.89 -2.08
N PRO A 219 -3.25 14.73 -2.73
CA PRO A 219 -3.08 13.45 -2.06
C PRO A 219 -1.78 13.43 -1.24
N ALA A 220 -1.82 12.75 -0.10
CA ALA A 220 -0.64 12.49 0.73
C ALA A 220 0.24 11.38 0.14
N LEU A 221 -0.38 10.45 -0.60
CA LEU A 221 0.29 9.44 -1.42
C LEU A 221 -0.52 9.24 -2.68
N GLN A 222 0.13 9.23 -3.85
CA GLN A 222 -0.49 8.86 -5.11
C GLN A 222 0.42 7.89 -5.86
N ILE A 223 -0.17 6.81 -6.37
CA ILE A 223 0.47 5.87 -7.28
C ILE A 223 -0.40 5.86 -8.53
N ALA A 224 0.12 6.29 -9.68
CA ALA A 224 -0.67 6.45 -10.89
C ALA A 224 0.11 6.11 -12.15
N PHE A 225 -0.54 5.51 -13.13
CA PHE A 225 -0.01 5.51 -14.49
C PHE A 225 0.04 6.95 -15.00
N SER A 226 1.24 7.38 -15.39
CA SER A 226 1.47 8.59 -16.17
C SER A 226 1.28 8.34 -17.68
N ASP A 227 1.48 7.09 -18.10
CA ASP A 227 1.26 6.60 -19.46
C ASP A 227 0.92 5.11 -19.42
N VAL A 228 0.02 4.64 -20.30
CA VAL A 228 -0.34 3.22 -20.39
C VAL A 228 -0.92 2.86 -21.76
N GLU A 229 -0.41 1.78 -22.34
CA GLU A 229 -0.90 1.17 -23.57
C GLU A 229 -1.26 -0.30 -23.31
N PHE A 230 -2.50 -0.68 -23.63
CA PHE A 230 -2.95 -2.07 -23.54
C PHE A 230 -2.69 -2.79 -24.85
N THR A 231 -1.46 -3.30 -25.00
CA THR A 231 -0.99 -3.96 -26.22
C THR A 231 -0.15 -5.19 -25.90
N ALA A 232 -0.10 -6.12 -26.86
CA ALA A 232 0.70 -7.33 -26.75
C ALA A 232 2.20 -6.99 -26.66
N GLN A 233 2.87 -7.57 -25.68
CA GLN A 233 4.30 -7.37 -25.45
C GLN A 233 5.12 -8.51 -26.06
N PRO A 234 6.30 -8.23 -26.64
CA PRO A 234 7.15 -9.28 -27.16
C PRO A 234 7.70 -10.14 -26.02
N ALA A 235 7.76 -11.45 -26.22
CA ALA A 235 8.20 -12.40 -25.19
C ALA A 235 9.63 -12.12 -24.66
N SER A 236 10.45 -11.39 -25.41
CA SER A 236 11.78 -10.95 -25.00
C SER A 236 11.78 -9.98 -23.82
N GLU A 237 10.70 -9.21 -23.60
CA GLU A 237 10.61 -8.31 -22.44
C GLU A 237 10.62 -9.07 -21.11
N PHE A 238 10.17 -10.32 -21.13
CA PHE A 238 10.05 -11.16 -19.95
C PHE A 238 11.21 -12.14 -19.81
N GLN A 239 12.22 -12.05 -20.66
CA GLN A 239 13.44 -12.85 -20.55
C GLN A 239 14.53 -12.01 -19.88
N PHE A 240 15.11 -12.55 -18.81
CA PHE A 240 16.22 -11.90 -18.11
C PHE A 240 17.48 -12.75 -18.21
N THR A 241 18.54 -12.13 -18.71
CA THR A 241 19.89 -12.67 -18.71
C THR A 241 20.77 -11.74 -17.88
N PRO A 242 21.38 -12.22 -16.77
CA PRO A 242 22.28 -11.39 -15.99
C PRO A 242 23.41 -10.81 -16.87
N PRO A 243 23.74 -9.52 -16.74
CA PRO A 243 24.82 -8.92 -17.51
C PRO A 243 26.18 -9.54 -17.16
N GLN A 244 27.18 -9.34 -18.02
CA GLN A 244 28.51 -9.90 -17.82
C GLN A 244 29.10 -9.48 -16.47
N GLY A 245 29.63 -10.44 -15.72
CA GLY A 245 30.25 -10.20 -14.41
C GLY A 245 29.25 -9.98 -13.27
N ALA A 246 27.94 -10.14 -13.50
CA ALA A 246 26.95 -10.03 -12.45
C ALA A 246 27.12 -11.13 -11.40
N LYS A 247 27.01 -10.76 -10.12
CA LYS A 247 26.97 -11.70 -8.99
C LYS A 247 25.58 -12.32 -8.95
N VAL A 248 25.47 -13.61 -9.28
CA VAL A 248 24.17 -14.31 -9.31
C VAL A 248 23.97 -15.12 -8.03
N THR A 249 22.84 -14.90 -7.36
CA THR A 249 22.36 -15.74 -6.26
C THR A 249 21.06 -16.40 -6.64
N GLU A 250 20.94 -17.70 -6.42
CA GLU A 250 19.70 -18.44 -6.68
C GLU A 250 19.11 -18.97 -5.37
N GLU A 251 17.81 -18.78 -5.21
CA GLU A 251 17.05 -19.24 -4.05
C GLU A 251 15.75 -19.91 -4.50
N GLN A 252 15.28 -20.87 -3.72
CA GLN A 252 13.89 -21.30 -3.80
C GLN A 252 13.06 -20.40 -2.90
N ALA A 253 11.88 -20.00 -3.36
CA ALA A 253 10.93 -19.27 -2.53
C ALA A 253 10.61 -20.15 -1.31
N LYS A 254 11.06 -19.73 -0.14
CA LYS A 254 10.57 -20.27 1.11
C LYS A 254 9.22 -19.63 1.33
N VAL A 255 8.16 -20.42 1.35
CA VAL A 255 6.86 -19.95 1.86
C VAL A 255 7.13 -19.50 3.28
N PRO A 256 6.99 -18.19 3.61
CA PRO A 256 7.14 -17.75 4.98
C PRO A 256 6.12 -18.51 5.80
N ASP A 257 6.56 -19.27 6.80
CA ASP A 257 5.66 -19.83 7.78
C ASP A 257 5.14 -18.65 8.59
N MET A 258 3.98 -18.09 8.19
CA MET A 258 3.39 -16.90 8.80
C MET A 258 3.16 -17.07 10.30
N THR A 259 3.28 -18.29 10.84
CA THR A 259 3.21 -18.59 12.26
C THR A 259 4.47 -18.24 13.06
N THR A 260 5.59 -17.90 12.40
CA THR A 260 6.92 -17.80 13.07
C THR A 260 7.52 -16.39 13.20
N GLN A 261 6.97 -15.35 12.56
CA GLN A 261 7.46 -13.96 12.70
C GLN A 261 6.57 -13.05 13.57
N GLU A 262 5.42 -13.53 14.05
CA GLU A 262 4.42 -12.70 14.75
C GLU A 262 4.60 -12.54 16.27
N LYS A 263 5.69 -13.01 16.88
CA LYS A 263 5.72 -13.11 18.36
C LYS A 263 5.80 -11.77 19.10
N ASP A 264 6.26 -10.69 18.45
CA ASP A 264 6.52 -9.41 19.13
C ASP A 264 5.65 -8.23 18.62
N THR A 265 4.67 -8.48 17.74
CA THR A 265 3.76 -7.44 17.25
C THR A 265 2.30 -7.88 17.31
N LYS A 266 1.41 -6.98 17.73
CA LYS A 266 -0.04 -7.16 17.84
C LYS A 266 -0.77 -6.02 17.15
N VAL A 267 -1.94 -6.28 16.58
CA VAL A 267 -2.86 -5.24 16.13
C VAL A 267 -3.89 -4.95 17.22
N VAL A 268 -4.10 -3.67 17.54
CA VAL A 268 -5.12 -3.16 18.46
C VAL A 268 -6.06 -2.26 17.68
N GLY A 269 -7.37 -2.43 17.86
CA GLY A 269 -8.38 -1.75 17.05
C GLY A 269 -8.78 -2.55 15.82
N GLU A 270 -9.74 -2.00 15.07
CA GLU A 270 -10.30 -2.56 13.84
C GLU A 270 -10.41 -1.44 12.79
N GLY A 271 -10.56 -1.79 11.51
CA GLY A 271 -10.80 -0.79 10.47
C GLY A 271 -9.67 0.23 10.34
N TRP A 272 -10.04 1.50 10.22
CA TRP A 272 -9.11 2.63 10.08
C TRP A 272 -8.45 3.04 11.40
N ASP A 273 -8.95 2.51 12.53
CA ASP A 273 -8.42 2.72 13.88
C ASP A 273 -7.34 1.71 14.26
N SER A 274 -6.97 0.83 13.32
CA SER A 274 -6.00 -0.23 13.55
C SER A 274 -4.62 0.35 13.86
N VAL A 275 -4.07 -0.07 15.00
CA VAL A 275 -2.73 0.28 15.46
C VAL A 275 -1.90 -0.98 15.58
N VAL A 276 -0.73 -0.99 14.95
CA VAL A 276 0.27 -2.03 15.17
C VAL A 276 1.08 -1.63 16.40
N VAL A 277 1.10 -2.49 17.41
CA VAL A 277 1.92 -2.34 18.62
C VAL A 277 2.96 -3.45 18.70
N GLY A 278 4.09 -3.18 19.34
CA GLY A 278 5.10 -4.20 19.55
C GLY A 278 6.28 -3.69 20.36
N THR A 279 7.38 -4.44 20.35
CA THR A 279 8.65 -4.03 20.94
C THR A 279 9.73 -3.96 19.87
N VAL A 280 10.54 -2.90 19.92
CA VAL A 280 11.76 -2.85 19.11
C VAL A 280 12.83 -3.71 19.78
N PRO A 281 13.61 -4.49 19.03
CA PRO A 281 14.72 -5.24 19.59
C PRO A 281 15.68 -4.30 20.33
N ALA A 282 16.23 -4.71 21.47
CA ALA A 282 17.12 -3.86 22.27
C ALA A 282 18.34 -3.36 21.49
N ASP A 283 18.80 -4.13 20.50
CA ASP A 283 19.91 -3.78 19.61
C ASP A 283 19.52 -2.82 18.47
N ALA A 284 18.22 -2.56 18.28
CA ALA A 284 17.70 -1.61 17.30
C ALA A 284 17.83 -0.15 17.74
N LEU A 285 17.83 0.10 19.06
CA LEU A 285 17.98 1.43 19.66
C LEU A 285 19.42 1.75 20.05
N LYS A 286 20.37 0.84 19.81
CA LYS A 286 21.80 1.08 20.05
C LYS A 286 22.39 1.90 18.91
N GLN A 287 23.36 2.75 19.25
CA GLN A 287 24.17 3.48 18.28
C GLN A 287 24.87 2.49 17.34
N ARG A 288 24.75 2.73 16.03
CA ARG A 288 25.40 1.92 14.99
C ARG A 288 26.38 2.76 14.21
N THR A 289 27.52 2.17 13.88
CA THR A 289 28.50 2.80 12.99
C THR A 289 28.34 2.16 11.61
N GLY A 290 28.01 2.97 10.61
CA GLY A 290 27.93 2.52 9.21
C GLY A 290 29.31 2.22 8.64
N GLU A 291 29.35 1.55 7.48
CA GLU A 291 30.59 1.22 6.76
C GLU A 291 31.41 2.46 6.39
N ASP A 292 30.74 3.62 6.24
CA ASP A 292 31.36 4.93 5.98
C ASP A 292 31.92 5.62 7.25
N GLY A 293 31.93 4.94 8.40
CA GLY A 293 32.40 5.48 9.68
C GLY A 293 31.44 6.47 10.36
N GLN A 294 30.30 6.79 9.72
CA GLN A 294 29.27 7.63 10.32
C GLN A 294 28.51 6.87 11.40
N SER A 295 28.38 7.50 12.57
CA SER A 295 27.63 6.92 13.67
C SER A 295 26.20 7.45 13.70
N VAL A 296 25.24 6.54 13.61
CA VAL A 296 23.81 6.81 13.69
C VAL A 296 23.35 6.41 15.09
N ASP A 297 22.84 7.39 15.85
CA ASP A 297 22.17 7.16 17.13
C ASP A 297 20.65 7.27 16.95
N PRO A 298 19.92 6.14 16.93
CA PRO A 298 18.47 6.14 16.78
C PRO A 298 17.75 6.99 17.82
N LYS A 299 18.24 7.05 19.08
CA LYS A 299 17.59 7.84 20.14
C LYS A 299 17.74 9.34 19.91
N LYS A 300 18.91 9.76 19.41
CA LYS A 300 19.14 11.15 19.01
C LYS A 300 18.30 11.56 17.80
N LEU A 301 18.09 10.65 16.85
CA LEU A 301 17.17 10.90 15.73
C LEU A 301 15.73 11.02 16.22
N LEU A 302 15.29 10.14 17.11
CA LEU A 302 13.95 10.23 17.70
C LEU A 302 13.73 11.54 18.47
N SER A 303 14.72 12.03 19.21
CA SER A 303 14.59 13.32 19.90
C SER A 303 14.67 14.53 18.98
N GLN A 304 15.28 14.39 17.80
CA GLN A 304 15.34 15.44 16.79
C GLN A 304 14.04 15.56 16.00
N PHE A 305 13.39 14.44 15.66
CA PHE A 305 12.20 14.42 14.79
C PHE A 305 10.89 14.18 15.54
N GLY A 306 10.96 13.61 16.74
CA GLY A 306 9.81 13.29 17.55
C GLY A 306 9.52 14.35 18.61
N LYS A 307 8.24 14.54 18.89
CA LYS A 307 7.77 15.33 20.04
C LYS A 307 7.82 14.45 21.30
N PRO A 308 8.44 14.88 22.40
CA PRO A 308 8.40 14.12 23.65
C PRO A 308 6.97 14.06 24.19
N VAL A 309 6.57 12.88 24.67
CA VAL A 309 5.25 12.64 25.28
C VAL A 309 5.40 11.79 26.54
N SER A 310 4.50 11.99 27.49
CA SER A 310 4.40 11.19 28.70
C SER A 310 2.95 10.93 29.08
N GLY A 311 2.66 9.75 29.64
CA GLY A 311 1.33 9.36 30.09
C GLY A 311 1.34 8.07 30.90
N ALA A 312 0.18 7.43 31.03
CA ALA A 312 0.04 6.16 31.76
C ALA A 312 0.89 5.01 31.16
N PHE A 313 1.24 5.13 29.87
CA PHE A 313 2.12 4.21 29.17
C PHE A 313 3.62 4.47 29.42
N GLY A 314 3.99 5.49 30.19
CA GLY A 314 5.38 5.91 30.39
C GLY A 314 5.74 7.15 29.56
N SER A 315 7.02 7.28 29.20
CA SER A 315 7.55 8.39 28.39
C SER A 315 8.06 7.87 27.05
N GLY A 316 8.10 8.75 26.04
CA GLY A 316 8.61 8.41 24.72
C GLY A 316 8.56 9.59 23.74
N TYR A 317 8.63 9.26 22.45
CA TYR A 317 8.59 10.21 21.36
C TYR A 317 7.49 9.86 20.36
N VAL A 318 6.70 10.86 19.98
CA VAL A 318 5.70 10.77 18.91
C VAL A 318 6.26 11.39 17.64
N ILE A 319 6.17 10.67 16.54
CA ILE A 319 6.42 11.15 15.19
C ILE A 319 5.08 11.21 14.47
N THR A 320 4.78 12.37 13.88
CA THR A 320 3.53 12.58 13.13
C THR A 320 3.85 12.89 11.67
N THR A 321 3.09 12.28 10.77
CA THR A 321 3.11 12.52 9.32
C THR A 321 1.72 12.98 8.89
N LYS A 322 1.53 13.30 7.59
CA LYS A 322 0.19 13.63 7.10
C LYS A 322 -0.80 12.47 7.20
N VAL A 323 -0.33 11.22 7.09
CA VAL A 323 -1.19 10.03 6.98
C VAL A 323 -1.29 9.22 8.26
N GLY A 324 -0.41 9.46 9.23
CA GLY A 324 -0.27 8.56 10.37
C GLY A 324 0.67 9.07 11.44
N THR A 325 0.61 8.41 12.59
CA THR A 325 1.45 8.66 13.74
C THR A 325 2.20 7.40 14.14
N ALA A 326 3.36 7.59 14.76
CA ALA A 326 4.11 6.55 15.43
C ALA A 326 4.56 7.05 16.81
N LEU A 327 4.51 6.18 17.80
CA LEU A 327 4.94 6.42 19.17
C LEU A 327 5.95 5.35 19.54
N ILE A 328 7.13 5.74 20.01
CA ILE A 328 8.14 4.83 20.57
C ILE A 328 8.40 5.26 22.01
N THR A 329 8.24 4.33 22.95
CA THR A 329 8.47 4.56 24.38
C THR A 329 9.91 4.29 24.77
N ASP A 330 10.35 4.89 25.88
CA ASP A 330 11.72 4.76 26.38
C ASP A 330 12.08 3.31 26.78
N ASP A 331 11.07 2.51 27.13
CA ASP A 331 11.19 1.08 27.44
C ASP A 331 11.19 0.17 26.19
N GLY A 332 11.14 0.75 24.99
CA GLY A 332 11.26 0.03 23.72
C GLY A 332 9.96 -0.52 23.16
N ARG A 333 8.79 -0.18 23.71
CA ARG A 333 7.52 -0.45 23.04
C ARG A 333 7.28 0.57 21.93
N PHE A 334 6.53 0.18 20.92
CA PHE A 334 6.08 1.08 19.87
C PHE A 334 4.62 0.85 19.52
N ALA A 335 3.99 1.89 18.98
CA ALA A 335 2.68 1.86 18.35
C ALA A 335 2.73 2.70 17.07
N ALA A 336 2.11 2.23 15.99
CA ALA A 336 2.02 2.96 14.73
C ALA A 336 0.71 2.69 14.01
N GLY A 337 0.12 3.72 13.42
CA GLY A 337 -1.13 3.61 12.67
C GLY A 337 -1.50 4.90 11.95
N ALA A 338 -2.47 4.81 11.05
CA ALA A 338 -3.02 5.95 10.32
C ALA A 338 -4.01 6.78 11.17
N VAL A 339 -3.66 6.99 12.44
CA VAL A 339 -4.55 7.47 13.51
C VAL A 339 -3.93 8.67 14.25
N PRO A 340 -4.73 9.48 14.95
CA PRO A 340 -4.21 10.51 15.85
C PRO A 340 -3.39 9.94 17.02
N GLU A 341 -2.50 10.77 17.60
CA GLU A 341 -1.63 10.42 18.74
C GLU A 341 -2.38 9.71 19.88
N GLN A 342 -3.59 10.20 20.22
CA GLN A 342 -4.38 9.63 21.32
C GLN A 342 -4.73 8.16 21.12
N VAL A 343 -4.97 7.73 19.87
CA VAL A 343 -5.32 6.33 19.58
C VAL A 343 -4.12 5.41 19.83
N LEU A 344 -2.90 5.87 19.54
CA LEU A 344 -1.68 5.13 19.87
C LEU A 344 -1.48 5.00 21.38
N VAL A 345 -1.73 6.09 22.11
CA VAL A 345 -1.66 6.13 23.57
C VAL A 345 -2.63 5.13 24.20
N ASP A 346 -3.88 5.10 23.73
CA ASP A 346 -4.88 4.14 24.18
C ASP A 346 -4.45 2.69 23.88
N ALA A 347 -3.89 2.45 22.69
CA ALA A 347 -3.42 1.14 22.27
C ALA A 347 -2.27 0.60 23.14
N LEU A 348 -1.32 1.45 23.54
CA LEU A 348 -0.22 1.07 24.45
C LEU A 348 -0.64 0.96 25.92
N GLY A 349 -1.73 1.63 26.31
CA GLY A 349 -2.28 1.58 27.66
C GLY A 349 -3.12 0.33 27.96
N THR A 350 -3.54 -0.40 26.92
CA THR A 350 -4.33 -1.63 27.05
C THR A 350 -3.40 -2.79 27.44
N LYS A 351 -3.42 -3.18 28.72
CA LYS A 351 -2.70 -4.37 29.24
C LYS A 351 -3.33 -5.68 28.77
#